data_AF-A0A512HT56-F1
#
_entry.id   AF-A0A512HT56-F1
#
_cell.length_a   1.000
_cell.length_b   1.000
_cell.length_c   1.000
_cell.angle_alpha   90.00
_cell.angle_beta   90.00
_cell.angle_gamma   90.00
#
_symmetry.space_group_name_H-M   'P 1'
#
loop_
_entity.id
_entity.type
_entity.pdbx_description
1 polymer ?
#
loop_
_entity_poly.entity_id
_entity_poly.type
_entity_poly.pdbx_seq_one_letter_code
_entity_poly.pdbx_strand_id
1 'polypeptide(L)'
;MRMKLGRPDLTPYASLFDVPEAAEGRPGVTFAGVSTLSFDDGASALVVDGFFSRPSLLKVGVGRIAPVPERIDAGLERLGLLGPTAPRVEAVLPVHSHFDHVMDSPEVARRTGALLVGGTSTLHVGTGAGLEPEQTRLLTPWTPTAYGPWTVTAVPSEHCPPDRYPGTIDEPLRTPAKASAYRCGEAWSLLVEHPDSGVTLVQGSAGFMPGALDGRQADVVYLGVGQLGVLGEDYIAQYWQHTVAAVGARRAVLTHWDDFFRPLSAPLRALPYAGDDLDVTLRVLGRLADRDGVRLHLPTLWRRENPWAARPPAGPRRSPRQDSNPRHLLYKRSALPTELQGRGGEADGSS
;
A
#
# COMPACT_ATOMS: atom_id res chain seq x y z
N MET A 1 -31.35 8.80 -2.16
CA MET A 1 -30.50 8.00 -1.25
C MET A 1 -30.35 8.77 0.05
N ARG A 2 -30.60 8.18 1.23
CA ARG A 2 -30.32 8.86 2.51
C ARG A 2 -28.81 8.94 2.69
N MET A 3 -28.26 10.14 2.94
CA MET A 3 -26.84 10.29 3.26
C MET A 3 -26.53 9.53 4.55
N LYS A 4 -25.61 8.57 4.48
CA LYS A 4 -25.06 7.91 5.68
C LYS A 4 -24.06 8.87 6.32
N LEU A 5 -24.28 9.20 7.60
CA LEU A 5 -23.33 9.98 8.38
C LEU A 5 -22.30 9.05 9.03
N GLY A 6 -21.08 9.54 9.25
CA GLY A 6 -20.02 8.78 9.92
C GLY A 6 -19.10 8.03 8.96
N ARG A 7 -18.64 6.85 9.40
CA ARG A 7 -17.64 6.00 8.73
C ARG A 7 -18.05 4.53 8.85
N PRO A 8 -17.69 3.68 7.88
CA PRO A 8 -17.76 2.22 8.04
C PRO A 8 -17.06 1.74 9.31
N ASP A 9 -17.67 0.78 10.01
CA ASP A 9 -17.07 0.07 11.14
C ASP A 9 -16.42 -1.23 10.64
N LEU A 10 -15.14 -1.42 10.97
CA LEU A 10 -14.37 -2.61 10.56
C LEU A 10 -14.54 -3.79 11.50
N THR A 11 -15.16 -3.60 12.68
CA THR A 11 -15.36 -4.65 13.67
C THR A 11 -16.07 -5.90 13.11
N PRO A 12 -17.14 -5.77 12.29
CA PRO A 12 -17.79 -6.93 11.66
C PRO A 12 -16.89 -7.69 10.68
N TYR A 13 -15.83 -7.05 10.19
CA TYR A 13 -14.89 -7.57 9.20
C TYR A 13 -13.55 -8.00 9.81
N ALA A 14 -13.45 -8.07 11.15
CA ALA A 14 -12.21 -8.41 11.85
C ALA A 14 -11.61 -9.76 11.43
N SER A 15 -12.45 -10.72 11.00
CA SER A 15 -11.99 -12.03 10.53
C SER A 15 -11.30 -12.00 9.17
N LEU A 16 -11.41 -10.90 8.41
CA LEU A 16 -10.70 -10.74 7.13
C LEU A 16 -9.23 -10.34 7.33
N PHE A 17 -8.83 -9.92 8.54
CA PHE A 17 -7.44 -9.60 8.89
C PHE A 17 -6.65 -10.88 9.23
N ASP A 18 -6.63 -11.83 8.29
CA ASP A 18 -6.13 -13.19 8.48
C ASP A 18 -5.13 -13.63 7.39
N VAL A 19 -4.48 -12.67 6.71
CA VAL A 19 -3.36 -13.00 5.81
C VAL A 19 -2.28 -13.71 6.64
N PRO A 20 -1.78 -14.89 6.21
CA PRO A 20 -0.80 -15.65 6.98
C PRO A 20 0.46 -14.81 7.25
N GLU A 21 1.07 -14.97 8.41
CA GLU A 21 2.33 -14.27 8.74
C GLU A 21 3.51 -14.92 7.99
N ALA A 22 4.47 -14.11 7.55
CA ALA A 22 5.66 -14.60 6.88
C ALA A 22 6.73 -15.01 7.89
N ALA A 23 7.35 -16.16 7.66
CA ALA A 23 8.53 -16.57 8.42
C ALA A 23 9.73 -15.66 8.10
N GLU A 24 10.65 -15.51 9.05
CA GLU A 24 11.90 -14.79 8.84
C GLU A 24 12.70 -15.38 7.66
N GLY A 25 13.33 -14.50 6.87
CA GLY A 25 14.16 -14.89 5.72
C GLY A 25 13.40 -15.55 4.56
N ARG A 26 12.06 -15.50 4.55
CA ARG A 26 11.21 -15.95 3.43
C ARG A 26 10.52 -14.74 2.82
N PRO A 27 10.26 -14.69 1.50
CA PRO A 27 9.52 -13.58 0.90
C PRO A 27 8.23 -13.27 1.66
N GLY A 28 8.01 -11.98 1.90
CA GLY A 28 6.84 -11.44 2.59
C GLY A 28 6.40 -10.12 1.97
N VAL A 29 5.17 -9.72 2.27
CA VAL A 29 4.61 -8.43 1.91
C VAL A 29 4.16 -7.73 3.18
N THR A 30 4.55 -6.48 3.37
CA THR A 30 4.10 -5.66 4.50
C THR A 30 3.25 -4.51 4.00
N PHE A 31 2.04 -4.40 4.53
CA PHE A 31 1.15 -3.28 4.27
C PHE A 31 1.47 -2.09 5.18
N ALA A 32 1.69 -0.92 4.57
CA ALA A 32 1.96 0.34 5.25
C ALA A 32 0.82 1.36 5.13
N GLY A 33 -0.36 0.89 4.71
CA GLY A 33 -1.54 1.74 4.55
C GLY A 33 -1.66 2.39 3.16
N VAL A 34 -2.84 2.93 2.85
CA VAL A 34 -3.23 3.33 1.49
C VAL A 34 -2.97 2.15 0.57
N SER A 35 -2.14 2.27 -0.46
CA SER A 35 -1.69 1.17 -1.32
C SER A 35 -0.19 0.89 -1.16
N THR A 36 0.44 1.43 -0.11
CA THR A 36 1.87 1.19 0.13
C THR A 36 2.11 -0.24 0.59
N LEU A 37 2.96 -0.95 -0.18
CA LEU A 37 3.36 -2.33 0.07
C LEU A 37 4.88 -2.42 0.01
N SER A 38 5.49 -3.14 0.96
CA SER A 38 6.89 -3.56 0.90
C SER A 38 6.96 -5.05 0.61
N PHE A 39 7.49 -5.42 -0.56
CA PHE A 39 7.88 -6.80 -0.87
C PHE A 39 9.31 -6.99 -0.40
N ASP A 40 9.58 -8.00 0.41
CA ASP A 40 10.89 -8.19 1.04
C ASP A 40 11.18 -9.68 1.21
N ASP A 41 12.39 -10.13 0.87
CA ASP A 41 12.89 -11.48 1.12
C ASP A 41 13.93 -11.55 2.26
N GLY A 42 14.27 -10.42 2.87
CA GLY A 42 15.30 -10.25 3.90
C GLY A 42 16.67 -9.82 3.37
N ALA A 43 16.90 -9.88 2.05
CA ALA A 43 18.11 -9.40 1.39
C ALA A 43 17.82 -8.28 0.38
N SER A 44 16.67 -8.32 -0.27
CA SER A 44 16.23 -7.40 -1.31
C SER A 44 14.75 -7.04 -1.16
N ALA A 45 14.41 -5.79 -1.44
CA ALA A 45 13.05 -5.28 -1.30
C ALA A 45 12.58 -4.40 -2.46
N LEU A 46 11.27 -4.39 -2.69
CA LEU A 46 10.55 -3.40 -3.50
C LEU A 46 9.54 -2.65 -2.64
N VAL A 47 9.37 -1.36 -2.90
CA VAL A 47 8.31 -0.56 -2.30
C VAL A 47 7.35 -0.10 -3.40
N VAL A 48 6.06 -0.40 -3.24
CA VAL A 48 5.00 0.21 -4.06
C VAL A 48 4.52 1.48 -3.36
N ASP A 49 4.40 2.57 -4.12
CA ASP A 49 4.03 3.93 -3.67
C ASP A 49 4.97 4.55 -2.63
N GLY A 50 4.90 4.12 -1.36
CA GLY A 50 5.71 4.67 -0.27
C GLY A 50 5.13 5.93 0.39
N PHE A 51 3.81 6.00 0.58
CA PHE A 51 3.11 7.18 1.11
C PHE A 51 2.91 7.15 2.63
N PHE A 52 3.73 7.91 3.35
CA PHE A 52 3.79 7.96 4.82
C PHE A 52 3.36 9.31 5.40
N SER A 53 3.52 10.39 4.64
CA SER A 53 3.30 11.77 5.07
C SER A 53 1.86 12.06 5.43
N ARG A 54 0.89 11.54 4.68
CA ARG A 54 -0.56 11.60 4.96
C ARG A 54 -1.03 12.98 5.46
N PRO A 55 -0.99 14.03 4.61
CA PRO A 55 -1.47 15.35 4.96
C PRO A 55 -2.97 15.30 5.33
N SER A 56 -3.40 16.13 6.28
CA SER A 56 -4.80 16.16 6.69
C SER A 56 -5.71 16.66 5.56
N LEU A 57 -6.99 16.28 5.59
CA LEU A 57 -7.98 16.70 4.61
C LEU A 57 -8.05 18.24 4.46
N LEU A 58 -7.95 18.98 5.58
CA LEU A 58 -7.90 20.44 5.55
C LEU A 58 -6.66 20.94 4.78
N LYS A 59 -5.48 20.38 5.08
CA LYS A 59 -4.23 20.77 4.40
C LYS A 59 -4.29 20.48 2.90
N VAL A 60 -4.88 19.36 2.51
CA VAL A 60 -5.11 19.00 1.10
C VAL A 60 -6.11 19.94 0.43
N GLY A 61 -7.20 20.30 1.13
CA GLY A 61 -8.28 21.10 0.56
C GLY A 61 -7.99 22.59 0.39
N VAL A 62 -7.27 23.21 1.33
CA VAL A 62 -7.03 24.67 1.33
C VAL A 62 -5.56 25.07 1.25
N GLY A 63 -4.63 24.11 1.34
CA GLY A 63 -3.20 24.37 1.49
C GLY A 63 -2.34 23.84 0.35
N ARG A 64 -1.03 23.80 0.64
CA ARG A 64 -0.02 23.10 -0.15
C ARG A 64 0.54 21.97 0.69
N ILE A 65 0.82 20.85 0.04
CA ILE A 65 1.33 19.62 0.62
C ILE A 65 2.78 19.40 0.18
N ALA A 66 3.51 18.69 1.02
CA ALA A 66 4.90 18.30 0.81
C ALA A 66 5.15 17.01 1.62
N PRO A 67 6.19 16.24 1.24
CA PRO A 67 6.75 15.20 2.10
C PRO A 67 7.01 15.70 3.52
N VAL A 68 6.77 14.84 4.50
CA VAL A 68 7.07 15.06 5.92
C VAL A 68 8.17 14.08 6.30
N PRO A 69 9.46 14.51 6.27
CA PRO A 69 10.61 13.65 6.48
C PRO A 69 10.48 12.68 7.65
N GLU A 70 10.04 13.16 8.81
CA GLU A 70 9.99 12.38 10.05
C GLU A 70 8.96 11.25 9.98
N ARG A 71 7.89 11.42 9.19
CA ARG A 71 6.89 10.37 8.98
C ARG A 71 7.37 9.31 8.01
N ILE A 72 8.15 9.72 7.01
CA ILE A 72 8.78 8.81 6.05
C ILE A 72 9.82 7.97 6.77
N ASP A 73 10.70 8.58 7.56
CA ASP A 73 11.71 7.86 8.35
C ASP A 73 11.06 6.86 9.30
N ALA A 74 10.07 7.30 10.08
CA ALA A 74 9.34 6.41 10.98
C ALA A 74 8.65 5.25 10.24
N GLY A 75 8.15 5.48 9.02
CA GLY A 75 7.56 4.44 8.17
C GLY A 75 8.59 3.42 7.69
N LEU A 76 9.74 3.90 7.18
CA LEU A 76 10.80 3.04 6.68
C LEU A 76 11.49 2.25 7.80
N GLU A 77 11.68 2.86 8.98
CA GLU A 77 12.14 2.16 10.19
C GLU A 77 11.17 1.05 10.61
N ARG A 78 9.85 1.32 10.57
CA ARG A 78 8.81 0.32 10.88
C ARG A 78 8.80 -0.84 9.88
N LEU A 79 9.14 -0.57 8.62
CA LEU A 79 9.31 -1.59 7.59
C LEU A 79 10.67 -2.32 7.66
N GLY A 80 11.60 -1.85 8.50
CA GLY A 80 12.95 -2.41 8.57
C GLY A 80 13.81 -2.09 7.35
N LEU A 81 13.48 -1.03 6.61
CA LEU A 81 14.16 -0.63 5.37
C LEU A 81 15.27 0.41 5.59
N LEU A 82 15.57 0.75 6.85
CA LEU A 82 16.67 1.61 7.25
C LEU A 82 17.54 0.91 8.29
N GLY A 83 18.85 1.16 8.22
CA GLY A 83 19.83 0.62 9.17
C GLY A 83 20.79 -0.40 8.56
N PRO A 84 21.76 -0.89 9.35
CA PRO A 84 22.87 -1.72 8.85
C PRO A 84 22.46 -3.13 8.43
N THR A 85 21.29 -3.61 8.89
CA THR A 85 20.76 -4.93 8.54
C THR A 85 19.58 -4.84 7.59
N ALA A 86 19.26 -3.65 7.06
CA ALA A 86 18.16 -3.48 6.14
C ALA A 86 18.45 -4.20 4.81
N PRO A 87 17.42 -4.79 4.17
CA PRO A 87 17.56 -5.32 2.82
C PRO A 87 17.90 -4.19 1.86
N ARG A 88 18.51 -4.54 0.72
CA ARG A 88 18.70 -3.59 -0.36
C ARG A 88 17.35 -3.28 -1.01
N VAL A 89 16.87 -2.04 -0.89
CA VAL A 89 15.68 -1.60 -1.61
C VAL A 89 16.07 -1.32 -3.06
N GLU A 90 15.51 -2.10 -3.98
CA GLU A 90 15.86 -2.07 -5.39
C GLU A 90 15.16 -0.93 -6.12
N ALA A 91 13.84 -0.80 -5.87
CA ALA A 91 13.00 0.16 -6.53
C ALA A 91 11.81 0.60 -5.67
N VAL A 92 11.40 1.85 -5.88
CA VAL A 92 10.15 2.44 -5.43
C VAL A 92 9.27 2.66 -6.66
N LEU A 93 8.08 2.04 -6.69
CA LEU A 93 7.20 1.98 -7.85
C LEU A 93 5.81 2.55 -7.51
N PRO A 94 5.57 3.85 -7.73
CA PRO A 94 4.23 4.41 -7.61
C PRO A 94 3.31 3.85 -8.70
N VAL A 95 2.09 3.44 -8.34
CA VAL A 95 1.14 2.91 -9.32
C VAL A 95 0.59 4.00 -10.25
N HIS A 96 0.61 5.27 -9.82
CA HIS A 96 0.36 6.47 -10.62
C HIS A 96 0.81 7.72 -9.85
N SER A 97 0.57 8.92 -10.39
CA SER A 97 1.20 10.17 -9.92
C SER A 97 0.30 11.06 -9.04
N HIS A 98 -0.80 10.55 -8.48
CA HIS A 98 -1.52 11.27 -7.44
C HIS A 98 -0.73 11.35 -6.13
N PHE A 99 -0.99 12.38 -5.33
CA PHE A 99 -0.18 12.71 -4.17
C PHE A 99 -0.16 11.58 -3.11
N ASP A 100 -1.23 10.81 -2.98
CA ASP A 100 -1.35 9.67 -2.06
C ASP A 100 -0.60 8.42 -2.52
N HIS A 101 0.02 8.49 -3.69
CA HIS A 101 0.89 7.46 -4.26
C HIS A 101 2.33 7.94 -4.43
N VAL A 102 2.53 9.08 -5.11
CA VAL A 102 3.85 9.52 -5.57
C VAL A 102 4.55 10.54 -4.68
N MET A 103 3.83 11.26 -3.81
CA MET A 103 4.40 12.45 -3.15
C MET A 103 5.67 12.16 -2.38
N ASP A 104 5.68 11.04 -1.66
CA ASP A 104 6.79 10.64 -0.79
C ASP A 104 7.80 9.72 -1.49
N SER A 105 7.44 9.13 -2.62
CA SER A 105 8.24 8.12 -3.32
C SER A 105 9.66 8.59 -3.68
N PRO A 106 9.88 9.84 -4.14
CA PRO A 106 11.24 10.32 -4.36
C PRO A 106 12.08 10.36 -3.08
N GLU A 107 11.47 10.71 -1.96
CA GLU A 107 12.18 10.78 -0.68
C GLU A 107 12.46 9.38 -0.12
N VAL A 108 11.53 8.44 -0.30
CA VAL A 108 11.76 7.02 -0.01
C VAL A 108 12.95 6.52 -0.82
N ALA A 109 12.94 6.76 -2.14
CA ALA A 109 14.02 6.33 -3.03
C ALA A 109 15.37 6.92 -2.60
N ARG A 110 15.43 8.21 -2.25
CA ARG A 110 16.65 8.87 -1.75
C ARG A 110 17.19 8.20 -0.47
N ARG A 111 16.31 7.88 0.48
CA ARG A 111 16.71 7.37 1.80
C ARG A 111 17.19 5.95 1.76
N THR A 112 16.60 5.14 0.88
CA THR A 112 16.96 3.74 0.74
C THR A 112 18.00 3.50 -0.34
N GLY A 113 18.35 4.53 -1.14
CA GLY A 113 19.22 4.40 -2.31
C GLY A 113 18.59 3.64 -3.48
N ALA A 114 17.27 3.49 -3.48
CA ALA A 114 16.53 2.76 -4.50
C ALA A 114 16.31 3.60 -5.76
N LEU A 115 16.02 2.93 -6.87
CA LEU A 115 15.52 3.59 -8.07
C LEU A 115 14.08 4.08 -7.85
N LEU A 116 13.77 5.32 -8.26
CA LEU A 116 12.38 5.72 -8.49
C LEU A 116 11.97 5.27 -9.90
N VAL A 117 10.99 4.37 -9.97
CA VAL A 117 10.54 3.77 -11.22
C VAL A 117 9.08 4.14 -11.49
N GLY A 118 8.79 4.70 -12.66
CA GLY A 118 7.41 5.05 -13.00
C GLY A 118 7.27 5.68 -14.39
N GLY A 119 6.09 6.22 -14.66
CA GLY A 119 5.82 6.97 -15.88
C GLY A 119 6.53 8.33 -15.90
N THR A 120 6.45 9.04 -17.02
CA THR A 120 7.02 10.37 -17.20
C THR A 120 6.57 11.36 -16.13
N SER A 121 5.29 11.31 -15.73
CA SER A 121 4.77 12.17 -14.66
C SER A 121 5.44 11.88 -13.32
N THR A 122 5.66 10.60 -12.98
CA THR A 122 6.40 10.19 -11.78
C THR A 122 7.84 10.68 -11.82
N LEU A 123 8.50 10.61 -12.97
CA LEU A 123 9.87 11.09 -13.12
C LEU A 123 9.97 12.62 -12.94
N HIS A 124 8.98 13.39 -13.40
CA HIS A 124 8.94 14.83 -13.12
C HIS A 124 8.75 15.14 -11.63
N VAL A 125 8.03 14.32 -10.87
CA VAL A 125 8.01 14.45 -9.40
C VAL A 125 9.39 14.13 -8.81
N GLY A 126 10.07 13.09 -9.30
CA GLY A 126 11.44 12.75 -8.93
C GLY A 126 12.45 13.88 -9.17
N THR A 127 12.48 14.42 -10.40
CA THR A 127 13.32 15.56 -10.78
C THR A 127 12.97 16.80 -9.96
N GLY A 128 11.68 17.05 -9.74
CA GLY A 128 11.21 18.17 -8.91
C GLY A 128 11.62 18.06 -7.43
N ALA A 129 11.80 16.84 -6.94
CA ALA A 129 12.36 16.57 -5.63
C ALA A 129 13.90 16.65 -5.58
N GLY A 130 14.57 16.72 -6.73
CA GLY A 130 16.04 16.74 -6.83
C GLY A 130 16.69 15.36 -6.78
N LEU A 131 16.02 14.33 -7.31
CA LEU A 131 16.69 13.06 -7.59
C LEU A 131 17.59 13.20 -8.83
N GLU A 132 18.76 12.56 -8.76
CA GLU A 132 19.67 12.47 -9.91
C GLU A 132 19.07 11.57 -11.00
N PRO A 133 19.33 11.83 -12.29
CA PRO A 133 18.82 11.03 -13.40
C PRO A 133 19.11 9.53 -13.25
N GLU A 134 20.27 9.16 -12.72
CA GLU A 134 20.71 7.78 -12.51
C GLU A 134 19.87 7.05 -11.46
N GLN A 135 19.25 7.79 -10.54
CA GLN A 135 18.36 7.25 -9.52
C GLN A 135 16.89 7.17 -9.99
N THR A 136 16.62 7.50 -11.24
CA THR A 136 15.29 7.42 -11.85
C THR A 136 15.27 6.46 -13.03
N ARG A 137 14.12 5.83 -13.28
CA ARG A 137 13.96 4.92 -14.40
C ARG A 137 12.55 5.00 -14.97
N LEU A 138 12.47 5.23 -16.28
CA LEU A 138 11.21 5.12 -17.00
C LEU A 138 10.75 3.66 -16.98
N LEU A 139 9.51 3.47 -16.57
CA LEU A 139 8.83 2.18 -16.59
C LEU A 139 8.34 1.89 -18.02
N THR A 140 8.77 0.76 -18.59
CA THR A 140 8.36 0.34 -19.92
C THR A 140 7.18 -0.63 -19.81
N PRO A 141 6.02 -0.32 -20.42
CA PRO A 141 4.85 -1.19 -20.32
C PRO A 141 5.13 -2.56 -20.95
N TRP A 142 4.49 -3.59 -20.39
CA TRP A 142 4.51 -4.98 -20.84
C TRP A 142 5.87 -5.68 -20.82
N THR A 143 6.92 -4.98 -20.40
CA THR A 143 8.30 -5.47 -20.41
C THR A 143 8.69 -5.95 -19.01
N PRO A 144 8.96 -7.26 -18.82
CA PRO A 144 9.49 -7.76 -17.57
C PRO A 144 10.86 -7.13 -17.30
N THR A 145 11.01 -6.48 -16.15
CA THR A 145 12.23 -5.80 -15.74
C THR A 145 12.68 -6.30 -14.38
N ALA A 146 13.95 -6.70 -14.27
CA ALA A 146 14.52 -7.21 -13.03
C ALA A 146 15.00 -6.07 -12.12
N TYR A 147 14.69 -6.19 -10.83
CA TYR A 147 15.08 -5.34 -9.73
C TYR A 147 15.57 -6.26 -8.60
N GLY A 148 16.87 -6.58 -8.59
CA GLY A 148 17.39 -7.67 -7.77
C GLY A 148 16.74 -9.02 -8.16
N PRO A 149 16.24 -9.81 -7.19
CA PRO A 149 15.54 -11.07 -7.46
C PRO A 149 14.08 -10.86 -7.89
N TRP A 150 13.56 -9.63 -7.83
CA TRP A 150 12.19 -9.31 -8.18
C TRP A 150 12.08 -8.98 -9.67
N THR A 151 11.12 -9.59 -10.37
CA THR A 151 10.77 -9.18 -11.73
C THR A 151 9.45 -8.42 -11.68
N VAL A 152 9.43 -7.22 -12.25
CA VAL A 152 8.22 -6.40 -12.35
C VAL A 152 7.83 -6.25 -13.81
N THR A 153 6.58 -6.57 -14.12
CA THR A 153 5.95 -6.26 -15.40
C THR A 153 4.81 -5.29 -15.17
N ALA A 154 4.92 -4.09 -15.72
CA ALA A 154 3.87 -3.09 -15.61
C ALA A 154 2.87 -3.20 -16.76
N VAL A 155 1.59 -3.17 -16.42
CA VAL A 155 0.47 -3.23 -17.35
C VAL A 155 -0.27 -1.90 -17.28
N PRO A 156 -0.46 -1.17 -18.40
CA PRO A 156 -1.32 0.00 -18.46
C PRO A 156 -2.67 -0.23 -17.79
N SER A 157 -3.09 0.73 -16.98
CA SER A 157 -4.35 0.72 -16.23
C SER A 157 -4.95 2.12 -16.22
N GLU A 158 -6.05 2.28 -15.49
CA GLU A 158 -6.71 3.56 -15.27
C GLU A 158 -6.88 3.86 -13.77
N HIS A 159 -7.10 5.13 -13.45
CA HIS A 159 -7.52 5.54 -12.11
C HIS A 159 -8.99 5.24 -11.87
N CYS A 160 -9.38 4.99 -10.62
CA CYS A 160 -10.79 4.89 -10.23
C CYS A 160 -11.59 6.13 -10.71
N PRO A 161 -12.72 5.95 -11.43
CA PRO A 161 -13.54 7.07 -11.86
C PRO A 161 -14.41 7.61 -10.71
N PRO A 162 -14.74 8.91 -10.71
CA PRO A 162 -14.10 9.94 -11.52
C PRO A 162 -12.69 10.23 -11.01
N ASP A 163 -11.75 10.39 -11.95
CA ASP A 163 -10.43 10.93 -11.62
C ASP A 163 -10.57 12.39 -11.19
N ARG A 164 -10.12 12.71 -9.97
CA ARG A 164 -10.19 14.05 -9.40
C ARG A 164 -9.16 15.00 -10.01
N TYR A 165 -7.99 14.50 -10.41
CA TYR A 165 -6.89 15.28 -10.95
C TYR A 165 -6.31 14.65 -12.22
N PRO A 166 -7.11 14.52 -13.29
CA PRO A 166 -6.64 13.94 -14.54
C PRO A 166 -5.60 14.83 -15.23
N GLY A 167 -4.83 14.21 -16.14
CA GLY A 167 -3.79 14.85 -16.94
C GLY A 167 -2.40 14.35 -16.60
N THR A 168 -1.39 15.00 -17.15
CA THR A 168 0.04 14.68 -16.97
C THR A 168 0.74 15.74 -16.12
N ILE A 169 1.89 15.38 -15.56
CA ILE A 169 2.84 16.32 -14.97
C ILE A 169 3.93 16.50 -16.02
N ASP A 170 3.98 17.65 -16.69
CA ASP A 170 4.85 17.89 -17.85
C ASP A 170 6.14 18.66 -17.52
N GLU A 171 6.30 19.10 -16.27
CA GLU A 171 7.48 19.80 -15.77
C GLU A 171 7.84 19.33 -14.36
N PRO A 172 9.12 19.44 -13.94
CA PRO A 172 9.55 19.04 -12.60
C PRO A 172 8.71 19.66 -11.47
N LEU A 173 8.00 18.82 -10.71
CA LEU A 173 7.07 19.27 -9.67
C LEU A 173 7.79 19.52 -8.34
N ARG A 174 7.97 20.80 -7.98
CA ARG A 174 8.59 21.20 -6.71
C ARG A 174 7.58 21.32 -5.57
N THR A 175 7.97 20.86 -4.39
CA THR A 175 7.15 20.97 -3.17
C THR A 175 7.56 22.20 -2.33
N PRO A 176 6.63 22.80 -1.56
CA PRO A 176 5.24 22.42 -1.40
C PRO A 176 4.36 22.76 -2.62
N ALA A 177 3.44 21.86 -2.97
CA ALA A 177 2.56 21.98 -4.14
C ALA A 177 1.08 21.79 -3.76
N LYS A 178 0.15 22.24 -4.60
CA LYS A 178 -1.28 21.91 -4.42
C LYS A 178 -1.49 20.42 -4.73
N ALA A 179 -2.45 19.78 -4.08
CA ALA A 179 -2.81 18.39 -4.40
C ALA A 179 -3.17 18.22 -5.89
N SER A 180 -3.83 19.22 -6.49
CA SER A 180 -4.18 19.23 -7.91
C SER A 180 -2.99 19.34 -8.88
N ALA A 181 -1.78 19.60 -8.39
CA ALA A 181 -0.57 19.59 -9.21
C ALA A 181 -0.01 18.17 -9.39
N TYR A 182 -0.35 17.26 -8.48
CA TYR A 182 -0.11 15.82 -8.63
C TYR A 182 -1.22 15.28 -9.54
N ARG A 183 -1.02 15.38 -10.85
CA ARG A 183 -1.94 14.80 -11.84
C ARG A 183 -1.79 13.29 -11.88
N CYS A 184 -2.81 12.57 -12.33
CA CYS A 184 -2.77 11.11 -12.41
C CYS A 184 -1.55 10.60 -13.20
N GLY A 185 -1.25 11.21 -14.34
CA GLY A 185 -0.24 10.70 -15.27
C GLY A 185 -0.58 9.30 -15.75
N GLU A 186 0.45 8.52 -16.04
CA GLU A 186 0.30 7.11 -16.36
C GLU A 186 -0.09 6.30 -15.11
N ALA A 187 -1.00 5.32 -15.29
CA ALA A 187 -1.43 4.41 -14.25
C ALA A 187 -1.14 2.95 -14.61
N TRP A 188 -0.77 2.17 -13.59
CA TRP A 188 -0.22 0.82 -13.77
C TRP A 188 -0.88 -0.22 -12.85
N SER A 189 -1.12 -1.39 -13.41
CA SER A 189 -1.20 -2.65 -12.67
C SER A 189 0.18 -3.30 -12.69
N LEU A 190 0.76 -3.62 -11.53
CA LEU A 190 2.11 -4.17 -11.45
C LEU A 190 2.05 -5.68 -11.19
N LEU A 191 2.59 -6.50 -12.08
CA LEU A 191 2.86 -7.91 -11.81
C LEU A 191 4.25 -8.01 -11.18
N VAL A 192 4.32 -8.44 -9.93
CA VAL A 192 5.54 -8.60 -9.14
C VAL A 192 5.80 -10.09 -8.95
N GLU A 193 6.92 -10.57 -9.45
CA GLU A 193 7.32 -11.97 -9.44
C GLU A 193 8.59 -12.17 -8.62
N HIS A 194 8.67 -13.28 -7.89
CA HIS A 194 9.86 -13.67 -7.13
C HIS A 194 10.07 -15.19 -7.16
N PRO A 195 11.29 -15.69 -7.38
CA PRO A 195 11.58 -17.12 -7.52
C PRO A 195 11.10 -18.00 -6.36
N ASP A 196 11.26 -17.52 -5.12
CA ASP A 196 10.92 -18.29 -3.90
C ASP A 196 9.49 -18.08 -3.38
N SER A 197 8.64 -17.35 -4.12
CA SER A 197 7.24 -17.15 -3.75
C SER A 197 6.28 -17.43 -4.90
N GLY A 198 5.70 -16.39 -5.50
CA GLY A 198 4.77 -16.49 -6.61
C GLY A 198 4.54 -15.14 -7.26
N VAL A 199 3.56 -15.06 -8.13
CA VAL A 199 3.24 -13.84 -8.88
C VAL A 199 2.14 -13.07 -8.15
N THR A 200 2.38 -11.77 -7.94
CA THR A 200 1.43 -10.88 -7.27
C THR A 200 1.04 -9.76 -8.22
N LEU A 201 -0.26 -9.59 -8.46
CA LEU A 201 -0.78 -8.39 -9.10
C LEU A 201 -0.99 -7.31 -8.02
N VAL A 202 -0.41 -6.12 -8.22
CA VAL A 202 -0.71 -4.94 -7.44
C VAL A 202 -1.54 -3.99 -8.29
N GLN A 203 -2.81 -3.89 -7.96
CA GLN A 203 -3.77 -2.96 -8.56
C GLN A 203 -4.01 -1.83 -7.55
N GLY A 204 -3.12 -0.85 -7.48
CA GLY A 204 -3.12 0.13 -6.38
C GLY A 204 -4.26 1.16 -6.40
N SER A 205 -5.03 1.24 -7.48
CA SER A 205 -6.21 2.11 -7.63
C SER A 205 -7.38 1.31 -8.20
N ALA A 206 -8.62 1.68 -7.84
CA ALA A 206 -9.84 0.97 -8.24
C ALA A 206 -10.31 1.23 -9.69
N GLY A 207 -9.38 1.67 -10.56
CA GLY A 207 -9.58 1.74 -12.00
C GLY A 207 -9.07 0.49 -12.71
N PHE A 208 -9.47 0.30 -13.97
CA PHE A 208 -9.03 -0.82 -14.79
C PHE A 208 -9.18 -0.50 -16.28
N MET A 209 -8.41 -1.17 -17.12
CA MET A 209 -8.62 -1.19 -18.57
C MET A 209 -9.18 -2.56 -18.97
N PRO A 210 -10.36 -2.63 -19.63
CA PRO A 210 -10.91 -3.90 -20.10
C PRO A 210 -9.92 -4.69 -20.96
N GLY A 211 -9.69 -5.95 -20.60
CA GLY A 211 -8.83 -6.88 -21.34
C GLY A 211 -7.31 -6.65 -21.17
N ALA A 212 -6.87 -5.63 -20.44
CA ALA A 212 -5.44 -5.35 -20.28
C ALA A 212 -4.68 -6.48 -19.56
N LEU A 213 -5.36 -7.23 -18.69
CA LEU A 213 -4.75 -8.35 -17.97
C LEU A 213 -5.02 -9.72 -18.62
N ASP A 214 -5.60 -9.76 -19.83
CA ASP A 214 -5.89 -11.00 -20.53
C ASP A 214 -4.60 -11.78 -20.85
N GLY A 215 -4.59 -13.07 -20.53
CA GLY A 215 -3.43 -13.94 -20.70
C GLY A 215 -2.32 -13.74 -19.65
N ARG A 216 -2.49 -12.82 -18.70
CA ARG A 216 -1.64 -12.71 -17.51
C ARG A 216 -2.13 -13.65 -16.41
N GLN A 217 -1.23 -14.00 -15.48
CA GLN A 217 -1.55 -14.86 -14.34
C GLN A 217 -0.94 -14.28 -13.07
N ALA A 218 -1.65 -14.38 -11.95
CA ALA A 218 -1.14 -14.04 -10.64
C ALA A 218 -1.77 -14.92 -9.57
N ASP A 219 -0.98 -15.33 -8.59
CA ASP A 219 -1.43 -16.12 -7.44
C ASP A 219 -2.29 -15.27 -6.48
N VAL A 220 -1.87 -14.02 -6.31
CA VAL A 220 -2.37 -13.07 -5.32
C VAL A 220 -2.63 -11.75 -6.01
N VAL A 221 -3.70 -11.07 -5.61
CA VAL A 221 -3.95 -9.67 -5.99
C VAL A 221 -3.98 -8.80 -4.73
N TYR A 222 -3.17 -7.75 -4.68
CA TYR A 222 -3.40 -6.62 -3.79
C TYR A 222 -4.27 -5.61 -4.53
N LEU A 223 -5.54 -5.52 -4.11
CA LEU A 223 -6.60 -4.80 -4.82
C LEU A 223 -6.94 -3.50 -4.08
N GLY A 224 -6.60 -2.37 -4.67
CA GLY A 224 -6.94 -1.05 -4.17
C GLY A 224 -8.43 -0.80 -4.31
N VAL A 225 -9.12 -0.53 -3.20
CA VAL A 225 -10.58 -0.35 -3.19
C VAL A 225 -11.04 1.05 -2.78
N GLY A 226 -10.10 2.00 -2.71
CA GLY A 226 -10.41 3.38 -2.37
C GLY A 226 -11.48 3.97 -3.29
N GLN A 227 -12.55 4.50 -2.69
CA GLN A 227 -13.70 5.09 -3.38
C GLN A 227 -14.52 4.11 -4.23
N LEU A 228 -14.24 2.81 -4.18
CA LEU A 228 -14.97 1.82 -4.97
C LEU A 228 -16.44 1.69 -4.51
N GLY A 229 -16.71 1.92 -3.23
CA GLY A 229 -18.03 1.72 -2.63
C GLY A 229 -19.07 2.77 -3.01
N VAL A 230 -18.63 3.90 -3.58
CA VAL A 230 -19.53 4.92 -4.15
C VAL A 230 -19.87 4.67 -5.61
N LEU A 231 -19.25 3.66 -6.23
CA LEU A 231 -19.56 3.22 -7.58
C LEU A 231 -20.69 2.18 -7.59
N GLY A 232 -21.37 2.04 -8.73
CA GLY A 232 -22.43 1.05 -8.89
C GLY A 232 -21.90 -0.38 -8.82
N GLU A 233 -22.73 -1.34 -8.35
CA GLU A 233 -22.31 -2.75 -8.24
C GLU A 233 -21.83 -3.34 -9.57
N ASP A 234 -22.37 -2.88 -10.71
CA ASP A 234 -21.93 -3.27 -12.05
C ASP A 234 -20.48 -2.85 -12.35
N TYR A 235 -20.05 -1.70 -11.85
CA TYR A 235 -18.66 -1.27 -11.97
C TYR A 235 -17.76 -2.15 -11.10
N ILE A 236 -18.17 -2.43 -9.85
CA ILE A 236 -17.42 -3.30 -8.94
C ILE A 236 -17.27 -4.71 -9.54
N ALA A 237 -18.32 -5.23 -10.17
CA ALA A 237 -18.29 -6.52 -10.85
C ALA A 237 -17.33 -6.53 -12.05
N GLN A 238 -17.33 -5.47 -12.87
CA GLN A 238 -16.37 -5.33 -13.98
C GLN A 238 -14.93 -5.15 -13.49
N TYR A 239 -14.73 -4.36 -12.44
CA TYR A 239 -13.42 -4.18 -11.82
C TYR A 239 -12.85 -5.52 -11.37
N TRP A 240 -13.66 -6.33 -10.66
CA TRP A 240 -13.27 -7.69 -10.28
C TRP A 240 -12.99 -8.59 -11.49
N GLN A 241 -13.86 -8.56 -12.51
CA GLN A 241 -13.72 -9.36 -13.72
C GLN A 241 -12.40 -9.06 -14.46
N HIS A 242 -12.07 -7.78 -14.63
CA HIS A 242 -10.90 -7.34 -15.38
C HIS A 242 -9.62 -7.25 -14.56
N THR A 243 -9.66 -7.61 -13.27
CA THR A 243 -8.46 -7.65 -12.41
C THR A 243 -8.28 -9.03 -11.77
N VAL A 244 -9.06 -9.33 -10.74
CA VAL A 244 -8.92 -10.55 -9.93
C VAL A 244 -9.23 -11.80 -10.74
N ALA A 245 -10.36 -11.82 -11.44
CA ALA A 245 -10.76 -12.98 -12.23
C ALA A 245 -9.89 -13.14 -13.49
N ALA A 246 -9.52 -12.03 -14.14
CA ALA A 246 -8.69 -12.02 -15.34
C ALA A 246 -7.34 -12.74 -15.16
N VAL A 247 -6.71 -12.59 -14.00
CA VAL A 247 -5.41 -13.22 -13.69
C VAL A 247 -5.52 -14.57 -12.97
N GLY A 248 -6.74 -15.06 -12.73
CA GLY A 248 -6.98 -16.34 -12.08
C GLY A 248 -6.51 -16.42 -10.62
N ALA A 249 -6.55 -15.30 -9.88
CA ALA A 249 -6.00 -15.24 -8.54
C ALA A 249 -6.77 -16.12 -7.54
N ARG A 250 -6.03 -16.81 -6.67
CA ARG A 250 -6.64 -17.58 -5.55
C ARG A 250 -6.93 -16.73 -4.32
N ARG A 251 -6.37 -15.52 -4.27
CA ARG A 251 -6.43 -14.63 -3.11
C ARG A 251 -6.48 -13.17 -3.54
N ALA A 252 -7.36 -12.38 -2.92
CA ALA A 252 -7.41 -10.93 -3.05
C ALA A 252 -7.25 -10.29 -1.67
N VAL A 253 -6.27 -9.40 -1.53
CA VAL A 253 -5.98 -8.64 -0.31
C VAL A 253 -6.31 -7.18 -0.57
N LEU A 254 -7.29 -6.63 0.14
CA LEU A 254 -7.82 -5.30 -0.14
C LEU A 254 -6.94 -4.20 0.47
N THR A 255 -6.50 -3.27 -0.35
CA THR A 255 -5.71 -2.09 0.03
C THR A 255 -6.49 -0.81 -0.27
N HIS A 256 -5.95 0.35 0.11
CA HIS A 256 -6.51 1.69 -0.14
C HIS A 256 -7.90 1.92 0.49
N TRP A 257 -8.29 1.09 1.45
CA TRP A 257 -9.56 1.24 2.17
C TRP A 257 -9.48 2.24 3.34
N ASP A 258 -8.27 2.54 3.84
CA ASP A 258 -8.06 3.37 5.02
C ASP A 258 -8.00 4.87 4.71
N ASP A 259 -8.28 5.68 5.73
CA ASP A 259 -8.26 7.15 5.69
C ASP A 259 -6.84 7.68 5.43
N PHE A 260 -6.51 7.91 4.17
CA PHE A 260 -5.21 8.43 3.73
C PHE A 260 -4.89 9.86 4.21
N PHE A 261 -5.84 10.55 4.85
CA PHE A 261 -5.61 11.83 5.54
C PHE A 261 -5.23 11.66 7.02
N ARG A 262 -5.21 10.43 7.54
CA ARG A 262 -4.91 10.11 8.93
C ARG A 262 -3.47 9.61 9.08
N PRO A 263 -2.66 10.18 9.98
CA PRO A 263 -1.28 9.73 10.19
C PRO A 263 -1.24 8.29 10.72
N LEU A 264 -0.18 7.56 10.34
CA LEU A 264 0.05 6.17 10.73
C LEU A 264 0.44 5.98 12.22
N SER A 265 0.69 7.08 12.94
CA SER A 265 0.85 7.07 14.40
C SER A 265 -0.46 6.84 15.17
N ALA A 266 -1.59 6.83 14.46
CA ALA A 266 -2.91 6.57 15.02
C ALA A 266 -3.55 5.33 14.36
N PRO A 267 -4.49 4.62 15.04
CA PRO A 267 -5.13 3.44 14.48
C PRO A 267 -5.81 3.72 13.14
N LEU A 268 -5.72 2.78 12.19
CA LEU A 268 -6.41 2.89 10.89
C LEU A 268 -7.93 2.96 11.09
N ARG A 269 -8.60 3.60 10.13
CA ARG A 269 -10.06 3.67 10.02
C ARG A 269 -10.43 3.89 8.57
N ALA A 270 -11.62 3.46 8.15
CA ALA A 270 -12.13 3.75 6.81
C ALA A 270 -12.40 5.25 6.60
N LEU A 271 -12.44 5.69 5.35
CA LEU A 271 -12.92 7.03 4.95
C LEU A 271 -14.37 7.28 5.41
N PRO A 272 -14.81 8.55 5.55
CA PRO A 272 -16.22 8.86 5.75
C PRO A 272 -17.09 8.31 4.63
N TYR A 273 -18.35 7.96 4.93
CA TYR A 273 -19.33 7.53 3.92
C TYR A 273 -19.54 8.53 2.78
N ALA A 274 -19.22 9.82 3.00
CA ALA A 274 -19.25 10.85 1.98
C ALA A 274 -18.12 10.72 0.93
N GLY A 275 -17.04 10.01 1.25
CA GLY A 275 -15.90 9.76 0.37
C GLY A 275 -15.81 8.32 -0.12
N ASP A 276 -16.24 7.34 0.70
CA ASP A 276 -16.29 5.93 0.34
C ASP A 276 -17.26 5.13 1.24
N ASP A 277 -18.01 4.18 0.66
CA ASP A 277 -18.89 3.25 1.38
C ASP A 277 -18.28 1.84 1.36
N LEU A 278 -17.26 1.62 2.20
CA LEU A 278 -16.53 0.34 2.25
C LEU A 278 -17.43 -0.87 2.55
N ASP A 279 -18.58 -0.68 3.22
CA ASP A 279 -19.55 -1.76 3.47
C ASP A 279 -20.12 -2.31 2.15
N VAL A 280 -20.35 -1.43 1.17
CA VAL A 280 -20.78 -1.82 -0.18
C VAL A 280 -19.69 -2.63 -0.86
N THR A 281 -18.45 -2.12 -0.86
CA THR A 281 -17.28 -2.81 -1.42
C THR A 281 -17.13 -4.21 -0.84
N LEU A 282 -17.03 -4.35 0.49
CA LEU A 282 -16.80 -5.62 1.16
C LEU A 282 -17.94 -6.62 0.90
N ARG A 283 -19.18 -6.15 0.89
CA ARG A 283 -20.36 -6.99 0.61
C ARG A 283 -20.37 -7.47 -0.85
N VAL A 284 -20.04 -6.63 -1.82
CA VAL A 284 -20.08 -7.01 -3.25
C VAL A 284 -18.88 -7.89 -3.59
N LEU A 285 -17.66 -7.47 -3.22
CA LEU A 285 -16.45 -8.26 -3.44
C LEU A 285 -16.49 -9.59 -2.70
N GLY A 286 -17.08 -9.65 -1.50
CA GLY A 286 -17.29 -10.91 -0.78
C GLY A 286 -18.13 -11.91 -1.58
N ARG A 287 -19.23 -11.47 -2.19
CA ARG A 287 -20.06 -12.35 -3.04
C ARG A 287 -19.34 -12.81 -4.30
N LEU A 288 -18.55 -11.94 -4.92
CA LEU A 288 -17.76 -12.27 -6.12
C LEU A 288 -16.63 -13.24 -5.77
N ALA A 289 -15.96 -13.03 -4.64
CA ALA A 289 -14.94 -13.91 -4.10
C ALA A 289 -15.50 -15.31 -3.81
N ASP A 290 -16.66 -15.40 -3.16
CA ASP A 290 -17.34 -16.68 -2.90
C ASP A 290 -17.73 -17.40 -4.19
N ARG A 291 -18.25 -16.66 -5.18
CA ARG A 291 -18.62 -17.20 -6.50
C ARG A 291 -17.42 -17.81 -7.23
N ASP A 292 -16.28 -17.13 -7.18
CA ASP A 292 -15.09 -17.50 -7.95
C ASP A 292 -14.09 -18.36 -7.15
N GLY A 293 -14.40 -18.69 -5.89
CA GLY A 293 -13.53 -19.47 -5.03
C GLY A 293 -12.24 -18.73 -4.60
N VAL A 294 -12.26 -17.40 -4.62
CA VAL A 294 -11.15 -16.52 -4.23
C VAL A 294 -11.25 -16.20 -2.75
N ARG A 295 -10.13 -16.24 -2.01
CA ARG A 295 -10.12 -15.79 -0.61
C ARG A 295 -9.92 -14.28 -0.53
N LEU A 296 -10.86 -13.59 0.12
CA LEU A 296 -10.81 -12.16 0.36
C LEU A 296 -10.19 -11.86 1.73
N HIS A 297 -9.27 -10.91 1.78
CA HIS A 297 -8.58 -10.51 3.01
C HIS A 297 -8.45 -8.99 3.13
N LEU A 298 -8.21 -8.53 4.35
CA LEU A 298 -7.68 -7.21 4.67
C LEU A 298 -6.27 -7.39 5.27
N PRO A 299 -5.28 -6.58 4.89
CA PRO A 299 -3.94 -6.70 5.41
C PRO A 299 -3.83 -6.04 6.80
N THR A 300 -2.94 -6.58 7.64
CA THR A 300 -2.62 -6.00 8.95
C THR A 300 -1.48 -4.99 8.80
N LEU A 301 -1.70 -3.75 9.24
CA LEU A 301 -0.69 -2.69 9.21
C LEU A 301 0.61 -3.13 9.91
N TRP A 302 1.75 -2.98 9.23
CA TRP A 302 3.10 -3.34 9.68
C TRP A 302 3.37 -4.82 9.89
N ARG A 303 2.39 -5.71 9.65
CA ARG A 303 2.64 -7.14 9.72
C ARG A 303 3.31 -7.60 8.44
N ARG A 304 4.39 -8.37 8.59
CA ARG A 304 5.02 -9.09 7.49
C ARG A 304 4.19 -10.32 7.16
N GLU A 305 3.49 -10.29 6.03
CA GLU A 305 2.50 -11.29 5.64
C GLU A 305 3.03 -12.15 4.48
N ASN A 306 2.67 -13.43 4.46
CA ASN A 306 2.93 -14.38 3.38
C ASN A 306 1.60 -14.67 2.65
N PRO A 307 1.23 -13.85 1.66
CA PRO A 307 0.01 -14.05 0.90
C PRO A 307 0.09 -15.25 -0.05
N TRP A 308 1.27 -15.86 -0.24
CA TRP A 308 1.43 -17.03 -1.10
C TRP A 308 1.20 -18.35 -0.37
N ALA A 309 1.24 -18.34 0.96
CA ALA A 309 1.09 -19.53 1.79
C ALA A 309 -0.12 -20.39 1.40
N ALA A 310 0.14 -21.70 1.35
CA ALA A 310 -0.87 -22.73 1.14
C ALA A 310 -1.92 -22.69 2.27
N ARG A 311 -3.09 -23.26 1.98
CA ARG A 311 -4.20 -23.34 2.95
C ARG A 311 -3.70 -24.08 4.22
N PRO A 312 -3.82 -23.53 5.43
CA PRO A 312 -3.76 -24.36 6.63
C PRO A 312 -4.85 -25.45 6.50
N PRO A 313 -4.61 -26.71 6.87
CA PRO A 313 -5.67 -27.71 6.88
C PRO A 313 -6.84 -27.15 7.71
N ALA A 314 -8.07 -27.36 7.24
CA ALA A 314 -9.25 -26.93 7.96
C ALA A 314 -9.22 -27.57 9.35
N GLY A 315 -8.91 -26.77 10.38
CA GLY A 315 -8.97 -27.22 11.76
C GLY A 315 -10.40 -27.65 12.10
N PRO A 316 -10.58 -28.58 13.05
CA PRO A 316 -11.92 -28.96 13.49
C PRO A 316 -12.68 -27.71 13.95
N ARG A 317 -13.92 -27.55 13.46
CA ARG A 317 -14.83 -26.46 13.84
C ARG A 317 -14.94 -26.44 15.37
N ARG A 318 -14.24 -25.51 16.03
CA ARG A 318 -14.44 -25.26 17.45
C ARG A 318 -15.74 -24.48 17.58
N SER A 319 -16.67 -25.03 18.37
CA SER A 319 -17.87 -24.33 18.81
C SER A 319 -17.47 -23.03 19.53
N PRO A 320 -18.24 -21.95 19.37
CA PRO A 320 -17.90 -20.67 19.97
C PRO A 320 -17.99 -20.79 21.48
N ARG A 321 -16.84 -20.80 22.16
CA ARG A 321 -16.80 -20.46 23.59
C ARG A 321 -17.00 -18.95 23.69
N GLN A 322 -18.02 -18.55 24.43
CA GLN A 322 -18.13 -17.21 24.99
C GLN A 322 -16.90 -17.00 25.87
N ASP A 323 -15.93 -16.24 25.38
CA ASP A 323 -15.08 -15.35 26.16
C ASP A 323 -13.95 -14.83 25.26
N SER A 324 -14.04 -13.57 24.86
CA SER A 324 -12.92 -12.62 24.89
C SER A 324 -13.34 -11.26 24.33
N ASN A 325 -13.05 -10.23 25.12
CA ASN A 325 -13.21 -8.82 24.82
C ASN A 325 -12.36 -8.41 23.58
N PRO A 326 -12.94 -7.85 22.51
CA PRO A 326 -12.26 -7.65 21.21
C PRO A 326 -11.32 -6.44 21.13
N ARG A 327 -10.93 -5.79 22.24
CA ARG A 327 -10.19 -4.51 22.19
C ARG A 327 -8.69 -4.61 21.85
N HIS A 328 -8.12 -5.79 21.63
CA HIS A 328 -6.66 -5.97 21.53
C HIS A 328 -6.12 -6.42 20.16
N LEU A 329 -6.96 -6.62 19.14
CA LEU A 329 -6.51 -7.17 17.85
C LEU A 329 -5.78 -6.19 16.93
N LEU A 330 -5.75 -4.89 17.24
CA LEU A 330 -5.20 -3.85 16.36
C LEU A 330 -3.84 -3.29 16.77
N TYR A 331 -3.18 -3.82 17.80
CA TYR A 331 -1.94 -3.21 18.26
C TYR A 331 -1.06 -4.14 19.13
N LYS A 332 0.14 -4.47 18.66
CA LYS A 332 1.28 -4.77 19.53
C LYS A 332 2.13 -3.51 19.66
N ARG A 333 2.09 -2.90 20.83
CA ARG A 333 2.95 -1.78 21.23
C ARG A 333 4.36 -2.36 21.44
N SER A 334 5.26 -2.24 20.46
CA SER A 334 6.68 -2.48 20.70
C SER A 334 7.20 -1.35 21.61
N ALA A 335 7.65 -1.71 22.80
CA ALA A 335 8.25 -0.78 23.75
C ALA A 335 9.68 -0.45 23.28
N LEU A 336 9.99 0.85 23.16
CA LEU A 336 11.36 1.33 23.09
C LEU A 336 11.98 1.21 24.50
N PRO A 337 13.23 0.74 24.65
CA PRO A 337 13.91 0.80 25.94
C PRO A 337 14.21 2.26 26.29
N THR A 338 13.67 2.70 27.41
CA THR A 338 14.01 3.97 28.05
C THR A 338 15.07 3.67 29.08
N GLU A 339 16.33 4.04 28.83
CA GLU A 339 17.32 4.19 29.91
C GLU A 339 17.95 5.58 29.81
N LEU A 340 17.39 6.48 30.62
CA LEU A 340 18.01 7.74 31.05
C LEU A 340 17.62 7.95 32.51
N GLN A 341 18.39 7.36 33.41
CA GLN A 341 18.61 7.80 34.78
C GLN A 341 20.13 7.70 34.98
N GLY A 342 20.87 8.81 35.08
CA GLY A 342 20.72 9.80 36.13
C GLY A 342 21.48 9.32 37.37
N ARG A 343 22.82 9.41 37.34
CA ARG A 343 23.65 9.41 38.55
C ARG A 343 24.28 10.79 38.67
N GLY A 344 23.71 11.61 39.54
CA GLY A 344 24.35 12.80 40.06
C GLY A 344 25.17 12.46 41.30
N GLY A 345 26.34 13.08 41.37
CA GLY A 345 26.94 13.61 42.61
C GLY A 345 27.70 12.64 43.49
N GLU A 346 29.03 12.74 43.45
CA GLU A 346 29.83 12.85 44.67
C GLU A 346 31.06 13.72 44.37
N ALA A 347 31.23 14.75 45.20
CA ALA A 347 32.35 15.65 45.23
C ALA A 347 33.20 15.30 46.45
N ASP A 348 34.50 15.12 46.25
CA ASP A 348 35.61 15.30 47.18
C ASP A 348 36.86 15.21 46.27
N GLY A 349 37.85 16.09 46.28
CA GLY A 349 38.43 16.82 47.39
C GLY A 349 39.88 16.37 47.54
N SER A 350 40.81 17.32 47.38
CA SER A 350 42.24 17.29 47.76
C SER A 350 43.31 16.88 46.75
N SER A 351 44.31 17.78 46.69
CA SER A 351 45.73 17.66 46.28
C SER A 351 46.08 17.96 44.82
#